data_AF-A0A653EDZ7-F1
#
_entry.id   AF-A0A653EDZ7-F1
#
_cell.length_a   1.000
_cell.length_b   1.000
_cell.length_c   1.000
_cell.angle_alpha   90.00
_cell.angle_beta   90.00
_cell.angle_gamma   90.00
#
_symmetry.space_group_name_H-M   'P 1'
#
loop_
_entity.id
_entity.type
_entity.pdbx_description
1 polymer ?
#
loop_
_entity_poly.entity_id
_entity_poly.type
_entity_poly.pdbx_seq_one_letter_code
_entity_poly.pdbx_strand_id
1 'polypeptide(L)'
;MPSITRSSAHSTSAIAERPTLRPGTTRTASRNTDGVADAGRPRGPEAGTAGGRESGSGRSDGGSDVDGVPAGTNGLVICAKSVRDSIEGGADAELSAADALGLRFPSSDLVASAAALFEPAQPWADGQDRLGVEPESGRFRITIGPGVVRLGWTSPVRAEKASERSVDRHRLDVAAEEDRIKTGRNMSNPPGRAITEWSRKSRAAMCRTFAELDYTPLVECGRVPAMVTLTYPGEWQSVAPDGASVKRHMALWRKRFQREWGEPARYIWKLEFQRRGAPHIHLWMTPPPAVGRSGRTFRDWLSQEWANIVGHPDPEQRARHLLAGTGIDILNGLRACDPKRLAIYFTKHSSPNTLGDKEYQHVVPELWQQPGRGPGRFWGVYGLKKAIAVVEIAQDAYLAARRIVRRWSRSQAIYSNPASSFPTAVVPRTATRLVPRVGRNTGAVTHRRVRRRRAFCNQGGVAGGYALVNDGPAFASRLATALLGTAVNTLAAPHPGNCV
;
A
#
# COMPACT_ATOMS: atom_id res chain seq x y z
N MET A 1 -12.72 24.03 -65.49
CA MET A 1 -13.17 24.28 -64.10
C MET A 1 -11.93 24.36 -63.22
N PRO A 2 -11.66 25.49 -62.53
CA PRO A 2 -10.28 25.89 -62.26
C PRO A 2 -9.78 25.63 -60.83
N SER A 3 -8.50 25.30 -60.72
CA SER A 3 -7.68 25.55 -59.54
C SER A 3 -7.18 27.00 -59.55
N ILE A 4 -7.23 27.69 -58.40
CA ILE A 4 -6.82 29.10 -58.26
C ILE A 4 -5.42 29.19 -57.63
N THR A 5 -4.63 30.17 -58.07
CA THR A 5 -3.20 30.32 -57.78
C THR A 5 -2.88 31.56 -56.93
N ARG A 6 -1.79 31.44 -56.15
CA ARG A 6 -0.84 32.50 -55.72
C ARG A 6 -1.36 33.77 -55.01
N SER A 7 -0.83 33.96 -53.79
CA SER A 7 -0.04 35.15 -53.34
C SER A 7 -0.69 36.55 -53.32
N SER A 8 -0.59 37.26 -52.19
CA SER A 8 0.41 38.35 -52.04
C SER A 8 0.30 39.18 -50.74
N ALA A 9 1.41 39.86 -50.43
CA ALA A 9 1.59 41.17 -49.81
C ALA A 9 0.96 41.57 -48.45
N HIS A 10 1.85 42.13 -47.63
CA HIS A 10 1.66 42.73 -46.31
C HIS A 10 0.94 44.10 -46.25
N SER A 11 0.59 44.47 -45.01
CA SER A 11 0.74 45.82 -44.40
C SER A 11 -0.18 46.98 -44.79
N THR A 12 -0.82 47.52 -43.75
CA THR A 12 -0.77 48.97 -43.46
C THR A 12 -0.58 49.18 -41.95
N SER A 13 0.10 50.25 -41.57
CA SER A 13 0.47 50.59 -40.19
C SER A 13 -0.34 51.77 -39.65
N ALA A 14 -0.54 51.85 -38.33
CA ALA A 14 -1.03 53.05 -37.65
C ALA A 14 -0.16 53.33 -36.41
N ILE A 15 0.39 54.55 -36.32
CA ILE A 15 1.44 55.00 -35.39
C ILE A 15 1.22 56.51 -35.11
N ALA A 16 1.47 57.08 -33.93
CA ALA A 16 1.90 56.46 -32.66
C ALA A 16 0.71 56.32 -31.67
N GLU A 17 0.50 57.05 -30.57
CA GLU A 17 1.32 58.02 -29.83
C GLU A 17 0.93 58.04 -28.34
N ARG A 18 1.80 58.59 -27.48
CA ARG A 18 1.59 58.64 -26.02
C ARG A 18 2.12 59.95 -25.42
N PRO A 19 1.24 60.79 -24.86
CA PRO A 19 1.65 61.76 -23.83
C PRO A 19 1.15 61.42 -22.43
N THR A 20 1.78 62.06 -21.45
CA THR A 20 1.46 62.06 -20.01
C THR A 20 0.31 62.99 -19.66
N LEU A 21 -0.39 62.75 -18.53
CA LEU A 21 -0.43 63.67 -17.38
C LEU A 21 -1.24 63.14 -16.17
N ARG A 22 -0.96 63.72 -14.99
CA ARG A 22 -1.79 63.77 -13.75
C ARG A 22 -2.28 65.25 -13.59
N PRO A 23 -2.95 65.71 -12.51
CA PRO A 23 -3.54 65.05 -11.32
C PRO A 23 -4.99 65.50 -10.97
N GLY A 24 -5.51 65.05 -9.81
CA GLY A 24 -6.50 65.78 -9.01
C GLY A 24 -7.92 65.19 -8.92
N THR A 25 -8.74 65.48 -7.90
CA THR A 25 -8.43 66.04 -6.55
C THR A 25 -9.62 65.88 -5.58
N THR A 26 -9.40 65.32 -4.38
CA THR A 26 -10.33 65.38 -3.20
C THR A 26 -11.75 64.80 -3.42
N ARG A 27 -12.70 64.69 -2.46
CA ARG A 27 -12.86 65.03 -1.02
C ARG A 27 -13.89 63.98 -0.45
N THR A 28 -14.16 63.75 0.84
CA THR A 28 -13.92 64.43 2.13
C THR A 28 -13.84 63.36 3.25
N ALA A 29 -13.31 63.71 4.43
CA ALA A 29 -13.36 62.85 5.64
C ALA A 29 -13.86 63.64 6.87
N SER A 30 -14.32 62.92 7.90
CA SER A 30 -14.55 63.38 9.28
C SER A 30 -13.93 62.32 10.20
N ARG A 31 -12.96 62.55 11.11
CA ARG A 31 -12.81 63.59 12.18
C ARG A 31 -13.96 63.48 13.20
N ASN A 32 -13.76 63.39 14.53
CA ASN A 32 -12.69 63.88 15.44
C ASN A 32 -12.27 62.78 16.48
N THR A 33 -11.40 62.93 17.51
CA THR A 33 -10.63 64.07 18.09
C THR A 33 -9.39 63.54 18.85
N ASP A 34 -8.44 64.42 19.19
CA ASP A 34 -7.15 64.11 19.84
C ASP A 34 -7.18 64.06 21.40
N GLY A 35 -6.10 63.53 22.02
CA GLY A 35 -5.84 63.53 23.47
C GLY A 35 -4.40 63.08 23.82
N VAL A 36 -3.68 63.82 24.68
CA VAL A 36 -2.20 63.80 24.82
C VAL A 36 -1.80 64.19 26.26
N ALA A 37 -0.85 63.58 26.99
CA ALA A 37 -0.16 62.28 26.84
C ALA A 37 -0.10 61.55 28.22
N ASP A 38 0.99 61.18 28.93
CA ASP A 38 2.46 61.20 28.74
C ASP A 38 3.16 60.19 29.71
N ALA A 39 4.50 60.13 29.67
CA ALA A 39 5.45 59.62 30.68
C ALA A 39 5.68 58.09 30.83
N GLY A 40 6.96 57.69 30.97
CA GLY A 40 7.32 56.47 31.74
C GLY A 40 8.02 55.29 31.04
N ARG A 41 9.23 55.49 30.48
CA ARG A 41 10.24 54.41 30.26
C ARG A 41 10.85 53.97 31.64
N PRO A 42 11.75 52.96 31.81
CA PRO A 42 12.41 52.08 30.81
C PRO A 42 12.72 50.60 31.22
N ARG A 43 13.51 49.93 30.35
CA ARG A 43 14.42 48.77 30.56
C ARG A 43 13.88 47.35 30.29
N GLY A 44 14.65 46.61 29.50
CA GLY A 44 14.80 45.16 29.58
C GLY A 44 16.26 44.81 29.96
N PRO A 45 16.61 43.52 30.15
CA PRO A 45 17.93 43.13 30.68
C PRO A 45 18.89 42.51 29.64
N GLU A 46 20.15 42.94 29.71
CA GLU A 46 21.35 42.16 29.36
C GLU A 46 21.73 41.30 30.61
N ALA A 47 22.04 40.00 30.49
CA ALA A 47 23.30 39.34 30.08
C ALA A 47 24.23 38.98 31.28
N GLY A 48 25.08 37.95 31.11
CA GLY A 48 26.03 37.45 32.12
C GLY A 48 26.80 36.22 31.63
N THR A 49 28.09 36.10 31.97
CA THR A 49 29.07 35.32 31.16
C THR A 49 30.12 34.54 31.97
N ALA A 50 30.31 33.25 31.67
CA ALA A 50 31.54 32.45 31.80
C ALA A 50 31.30 31.01 31.25
N GLY A 51 32.26 30.23 30.73
CA GLY A 51 33.63 30.55 30.33
C GLY A 51 34.58 29.32 30.34
N GLY A 52 35.03 28.83 29.17
CA GLY A 52 36.30 28.09 29.01
C GLY A 52 36.32 26.63 28.50
N ARG A 53 37.14 26.42 27.45
CA ARG A 53 37.87 25.20 27.02
C ARG A 53 37.15 24.00 26.39
N GLU A 54 37.99 23.14 25.79
CA GLU A 54 37.68 22.21 24.69
C GLU A 54 37.79 20.72 25.09
N SER A 55 37.06 19.82 24.42
CA SER A 55 37.63 18.66 23.68
C SER A 55 36.64 17.50 23.40
N GLY A 56 36.66 16.99 22.17
CA GLY A 56 36.73 15.53 21.88
C GLY A 56 35.48 14.64 22.01
N SER A 57 34.94 14.21 20.85
CA SER A 57 34.04 13.04 20.65
C SER A 57 32.62 13.11 21.27
N GLY A 58 31.63 12.33 20.81
CA GLY A 58 31.57 11.52 19.59
C GLY A 58 30.48 10.43 19.63
N ARG A 59 29.48 10.52 18.74
CA ARG A 59 28.24 9.69 18.65
C ARG A 59 27.18 10.00 19.71
N SER A 60 25.89 9.62 19.58
CA SER A 60 24.97 9.57 18.41
C SER A 60 23.55 9.24 18.92
N ASP A 61 22.93 10.13 19.70
CA ASP A 61 21.64 9.83 20.33
C ASP A 61 20.44 9.86 19.36
N GLY A 62 19.53 8.90 19.57
CA GLY A 62 18.28 8.79 18.83
C GLY A 62 17.14 9.57 19.50
N GLY A 63 17.03 10.86 19.19
CA GLY A 63 15.86 11.67 19.56
C GLY A 63 14.71 11.50 18.56
N SER A 64 13.53 11.06 19.03
CA SER A 64 12.30 11.09 18.26
C SER A 64 11.43 12.25 18.71
N ASP A 65 11.05 13.15 17.81
CA ASP A 65 10.02 14.15 18.12
C ASP A 65 9.10 14.47 16.93
N VAL A 66 8.04 15.24 17.19
CA VAL A 66 6.77 15.17 16.44
C VAL A 66 6.33 16.54 15.90
N ASP A 67 6.06 16.67 14.59
CA ASP A 67 4.72 16.98 14.03
C ASP A 67 4.71 17.19 12.48
N GLY A 68 3.52 17.32 11.87
CA GLY A 68 3.34 18.00 10.57
C GLY A 68 2.91 17.14 9.35
N VAL A 69 1.60 17.10 9.05
CA VAL A 69 0.99 16.40 7.88
C VAL A 69 -0.23 17.23 7.40
N PRO A 70 -0.40 17.65 6.10
CA PRO A 70 -1.06 16.75 5.10
C PRO A 70 -0.94 17.06 3.57
N ALA A 71 -0.53 16.06 2.76
CA ALA A 71 -0.97 15.83 1.36
C ALA A 71 -0.51 14.42 0.88
N GLY A 72 -1.09 13.70 -0.09
CA GLY A 72 -2.27 13.91 -0.96
C GLY A 72 -2.73 12.59 -1.64
N THR A 73 -4.04 12.44 -1.90
CA THR A 73 -4.70 11.11 -2.05
C THR A 73 -4.46 10.37 -3.37
N ASN A 74 -4.28 9.03 -3.32
CA ASN A 74 -5.06 8.06 -4.10
C ASN A 74 -4.66 6.61 -3.74
N GLY A 75 -5.65 5.71 -3.59
CA GLY A 75 -5.47 4.33 -3.10
C GLY A 75 -5.52 4.24 -1.57
N LEU A 76 -6.70 4.43 -0.98
CA LEU A 76 -6.85 4.61 0.47
C LEU A 76 -7.19 3.30 1.20
N VAL A 77 -6.17 2.61 1.69
CA VAL A 77 -6.32 1.58 2.72
C VAL A 77 -6.57 2.29 4.06
N ILE A 78 -7.57 1.86 4.84
CA ILE A 78 -7.79 2.38 6.19
C ILE A 78 -7.22 1.39 7.20
N CYS A 79 -6.30 1.91 8.01
CA CYS A 79 -5.57 1.16 9.01
C CYS A 79 -5.80 1.82 10.37
N ALA A 80 -6.79 1.34 11.12
CA ALA A 80 -6.86 1.57 12.56
C ALA A 80 -6.03 0.51 13.29
N LYS A 81 -5.24 0.92 14.29
CA LYS A 81 -4.80 0.02 15.35
C LYS A 81 -6.02 -0.21 16.25
N SER A 82 -6.61 -1.40 16.20
CA SER A 82 -7.47 -1.85 17.30
C SER A 82 -6.62 -2.24 18.51
N VAL A 83 -7.19 -2.03 19.69
CA VAL A 83 -6.67 -2.48 20.99
C VAL A 83 -6.65 -4.03 21.01
N ARG A 84 -6.02 -4.63 22.03
CA ARG A 84 -6.14 -6.08 22.28
C ARG A 84 -7.54 -6.32 22.85
N ASP A 85 -8.31 -7.20 22.24
CA ASP A 85 -9.50 -7.76 22.89
C ASP A 85 -9.00 -8.81 23.89
N SER A 86 -9.30 -8.64 25.18
CA SER A 86 -9.06 -9.66 26.20
C SER A 86 -10.16 -10.71 26.10
N ILE A 87 -9.78 -11.99 26.03
CA ILE A 87 -10.74 -13.11 26.11
C ILE A 87 -10.75 -13.60 27.55
N GLU A 88 -11.84 -13.32 28.27
CA GLU A 88 -12.22 -14.05 29.48
C GLU A 88 -13.14 -15.20 29.07
N GLY A 89 -12.94 -16.39 29.66
CA GLY A 89 -13.63 -17.63 29.31
C GLY A 89 -12.67 -18.80 29.36
N GLY A 90 -12.72 -19.57 30.44
CA GLY A 90 -11.76 -20.64 30.72
C GLY A 90 -12.23 -22.04 30.29
N ALA A 91 -11.30 -22.82 29.78
CA ALA A 91 -11.25 -24.29 29.79
C ALA A 91 -9.78 -24.69 29.59
N ASP A 92 -9.35 -25.83 30.13
CA ASP A 92 -8.00 -26.33 29.88
C ASP A 92 -7.85 -26.75 28.41
N ALA A 93 -7.05 -25.98 27.68
CA ALA A 93 -6.54 -26.31 26.36
C ALA A 93 -5.03 -26.11 26.38
N GLU A 94 -4.28 -27.06 25.82
CA GLU A 94 -2.81 -26.98 25.75
C GLU A 94 -2.39 -25.69 25.03
N LEU A 95 -1.86 -24.72 25.79
CA LEU A 95 -1.53 -23.40 25.28
C LEU A 95 -0.45 -23.49 24.20
N SER A 96 -0.87 -23.37 22.95
CA SER A 96 0.05 -23.46 21.82
C SER A 96 1.14 -22.38 21.88
N ALA A 97 2.29 -22.65 21.26
CA ALA A 97 3.33 -21.64 21.12
C ALA A 97 2.82 -20.38 20.36
N ALA A 98 1.81 -20.52 19.50
CA ALA A 98 1.16 -19.37 18.84
C ALA A 98 0.32 -18.54 19.82
N ASP A 99 -0.36 -19.17 20.79
CA ASP A 99 -1.15 -18.51 21.83
C ASP A 99 -0.29 -17.79 22.86
N ALA A 100 0.77 -18.44 23.35
CA ALA A 100 1.75 -17.82 24.25
C ALA A 100 2.42 -16.58 23.61
N LEU A 101 2.58 -16.57 22.28
CA LEU A 101 3.10 -15.43 21.51
C LEU A 101 2.01 -14.45 21.04
N GLY A 102 0.73 -14.71 21.34
CA GLY A 102 -0.41 -13.87 20.96
C GLY A 102 -0.63 -13.75 19.44
N LEU A 103 -0.23 -14.76 18.67
CA LEU A 103 -0.40 -14.81 17.22
C LEU A 103 -1.86 -15.16 16.88
N ARG A 104 -2.49 -14.34 16.04
CA ARG A 104 -3.91 -14.42 15.68
C ARG A 104 -4.05 -14.37 14.16
N PHE A 105 -3.83 -15.52 13.53
CA PHE A 105 -3.89 -15.71 12.08
C PHE A 105 -4.97 -16.76 11.76
N PRO A 106 -6.16 -16.37 11.28
CA PRO A 106 -7.20 -17.32 10.95
C PRO A 106 -6.81 -18.29 9.81
N SER A 107 -7.12 -19.58 9.98
CA SER A 107 -6.84 -20.64 9.01
C SER A 107 -7.75 -20.61 7.78
N SER A 108 -7.49 -21.48 6.80
CA SER A 108 -8.40 -21.73 5.67
C SER A 108 -9.81 -22.10 6.10
N ASP A 109 -9.94 -22.80 7.22
CA ASP A 109 -11.17 -23.50 7.58
C ASP A 109 -12.10 -22.58 8.36
N LEU A 110 -11.53 -21.61 9.09
CA LEU A 110 -12.25 -20.45 9.60
C LEU A 110 -12.74 -19.53 8.46
N VAL A 111 -11.93 -19.38 7.39
CA VAL A 111 -12.33 -18.62 6.19
C VAL A 111 -13.45 -19.32 5.40
N ALA A 112 -13.45 -20.65 5.34
CA ALA A 112 -14.54 -21.43 4.76
C ALA A 112 -15.81 -21.37 5.62
N SER A 113 -15.69 -21.61 6.93
CA SER A 113 -16.80 -21.55 7.89
C SER A 113 -17.50 -20.19 7.88
N ALA A 114 -16.74 -19.09 7.90
CA ALA A 114 -17.30 -17.74 7.85
C ALA A 114 -17.89 -17.35 6.48
N ALA A 115 -17.55 -18.09 5.40
CA ALA A 115 -18.16 -17.93 4.09
C ALA A 115 -19.51 -18.67 4.00
N ALA A 116 -19.63 -19.86 4.62
CA ALA A 116 -20.86 -20.64 4.66
C ALA A 116 -22.03 -19.94 5.39
N LEU A 117 -21.75 -18.91 6.18
CA LEU A 117 -22.77 -18.08 6.86
C LEU A 117 -23.51 -17.09 5.93
N PHE A 118 -23.05 -16.91 4.68
CA PHE A 118 -23.72 -16.04 3.71
C PHE A 118 -24.64 -16.86 2.81
N GLU A 119 -25.92 -16.48 2.76
CA GLU A 119 -26.89 -17.00 1.79
C GLU A 119 -26.36 -16.81 0.36
N PRO A 120 -26.16 -17.89 -0.41
CA PRO A 120 -25.72 -17.78 -1.79
C PRO A 120 -26.78 -17.10 -2.67
N ALA A 121 -26.35 -16.32 -3.65
CA ALA A 121 -27.20 -15.95 -4.77
C ALA A 121 -27.71 -17.22 -5.46
N GLN A 122 -28.98 -17.22 -5.87
CA GLN A 122 -29.55 -18.32 -6.63
C GLN A 122 -28.68 -18.68 -7.86
N PRO A 123 -28.61 -19.98 -8.25
CA PRO A 123 -27.99 -20.40 -9.50
C PRO A 123 -28.56 -19.66 -10.71
N TRP A 124 -27.89 -19.75 -11.86
CA TRP A 124 -28.51 -19.28 -13.09
C TRP A 124 -29.65 -20.22 -13.51
N ALA A 125 -30.50 -19.70 -14.39
CA ALA A 125 -31.65 -20.41 -14.91
C ALA A 125 -31.21 -21.39 -16.02
N ASP A 126 -30.51 -22.46 -15.64
CA ASP A 126 -30.05 -23.48 -16.59
C ASP A 126 -31.27 -24.19 -17.24
N GLY A 127 -31.26 -24.31 -18.57
CA GLY A 127 -32.30 -24.95 -19.37
C GLY A 127 -32.57 -24.23 -20.70
N GLN A 128 -33.01 -24.98 -21.72
CA GLN A 128 -33.16 -24.48 -23.09
C GLN A 128 -34.32 -23.48 -23.26
N ASP A 129 -35.36 -23.57 -22.42
CA ASP A 129 -36.59 -22.77 -22.53
C ASP A 129 -36.71 -21.67 -21.46
N ARG A 130 -35.63 -21.35 -20.73
CA ARG A 130 -35.67 -20.38 -19.63
C ARG A 130 -35.23 -18.98 -20.05
N LEU A 131 -36.19 -18.08 -20.23
CA LEU A 131 -36.01 -16.63 -20.27
C LEU A 131 -35.60 -16.07 -18.89
N GLY A 132 -34.49 -16.55 -18.35
CA GLY A 132 -33.86 -15.96 -17.19
C GLY A 132 -33.30 -14.59 -17.55
N VAL A 133 -33.95 -13.53 -17.07
CA VAL A 133 -33.44 -12.15 -17.23
C VAL A 133 -32.13 -12.03 -16.43
N GLU A 134 -30.99 -12.20 -17.11
CA GLU A 134 -29.71 -11.82 -16.54
C GLU A 134 -29.78 -10.34 -16.15
N PRO A 135 -29.48 -9.99 -14.89
CA PRO A 135 -29.27 -8.60 -14.56
C PRO A 135 -28.04 -8.12 -15.31
N GLU A 136 -28.17 -7.14 -16.21
CA GLU A 136 -27.02 -6.39 -16.78
C GLU A 136 -26.08 -5.87 -15.68
N SER A 137 -26.66 -5.68 -14.49
CA SER A 137 -25.98 -5.35 -13.23
C SER A 137 -25.10 -6.47 -12.66
N GLY A 138 -24.97 -7.65 -13.27
CA GLY A 138 -23.94 -8.70 -13.11
C GLY A 138 -23.80 -9.39 -11.74
N ARG A 139 -23.05 -10.50 -11.66
CA ARG A 139 -22.84 -11.27 -10.41
C ARG A 139 -22.10 -10.46 -9.32
N PHE A 140 -22.73 -10.32 -8.15
CA PHE A 140 -22.19 -9.70 -6.95
C PHE A 140 -21.54 -10.72 -6.03
N ARG A 141 -20.44 -10.35 -5.36
CA ARG A 141 -19.70 -11.29 -4.50
C ARG A 141 -18.99 -10.66 -3.31
N ILE A 142 -18.84 -11.45 -2.26
CA ILE A 142 -17.93 -11.18 -1.14
C ILE A 142 -16.74 -12.14 -1.27
N THR A 143 -15.53 -11.65 -1.00
CA THR A 143 -14.33 -12.48 -0.85
C THR A 143 -13.81 -12.29 0.56
N ILE A 144 -13.61 -13.40 1.27
CA ILE A 144 -13.16 -13.47 2.66
C ILE A 144 -11.78 -14.12 2.65
N GLY A 145 -10.86 -13.62 3.47
CA GLY A 145 -9.55 -14.21 3.73
C GLY A 145 -8.99 -13.68 5.07
N PRO A 146 -7.91 -14.24 5.62
CA PRO A 146 -7.57 -14.11 7.05
C PRO A 146 -7.47 -12.67 7.57
N GLY A 147 -7.03 -11.71 6.75
CA GLY A 147 -6.98 -10.28 7.10
C GLY A 147 -7.87 -9.36 6.27
N VAL A 148 -8.80 -9.88 5.47
CA VAL A 148 -9.51 -9.09 4.45
C VAL A 148 -10.93 -9.56 4.19
N VAL A 149 -11.84 -8.60 4.06
CA VAL A 149 -13.16 -8.82 3.46
C VAL A 149 -13.36 -7.82 2.32
N ARG A 150 -13.50 -8.33 1.10
CA ARG A 150 -13.57 -7.58 -0.15
C ARG A 150 -14.94 -7.74 -0.78
N LEU A 151 -15.61 -6.61 -1.02
CA LEU A 151 -16.79 -6.55 -1.86
C LEU A 151 -16.35 -6.47 -3.33
N GLY A 152 -16.80 -7.42 -4.14
CA GLY A 152 -16.48 -7.54 -5.55
C GLY A 152 -17.74 -7.60 -6.41
N TRP A 153 -17.57 -7.32 -7.70
CA TRP A 153 -18.63 -7.40 -8.69
C TRP A 153 -18.03 -7.82 -10.02
N THR A 154 -18.73 -8.65 -10.78
CA THR A 154 -18.33 -9.12 -12.11
C THR A 154 -19.21 -8.47 -13.15
N SER A 155 -18.63 -7.55 -13.92
CA SER A 155 -19.29 -6.88 -15.05
C SER A 155 -18.95 -7.61 -16.35
N PRO A 156 -19.92 -8.18 -17.08
CA PRO A 156 -19.66 -8.84 -18.36
C PRO A 156 -18.93 -7.90 -19.32
N VAL A 157 -19.50 -6.72 -19.57
CA VAL A 157 -18.97 -5.67 -20.45
C VAL A 157 -17.55 -5.22 -20.08
N ARG A 158 -17.14 -5.26 -18.79
CA ARG A 158 -15.74 -4.91 -18.42
C ARG A 158 -14.77 -6.10 -18.52
N ALA A 159 -15.26 -7.34 -18.47
CA ALA A 159 -14.47 -8.53 -18.69
C ALA A 159 -14.18 -8.70 -20.18
N GLU A 160 -15.22 -8.60 -21.02
CA GLU A 160 -15.16 -8.51 -22.47
C GLU A 160 -14.21 -7.40 -22.92
N LYS A 161 -14.44 -6.15 -22.50
CA LYS A 161 -13.54 -5.02 -22.78
C LYS A 161 -12.17 -5.13 -22.12
N ALA A 162 -11.88 -6.16 -21.32
CA ALA A 162 -10.52 -6.49 -20.88
C ALA A 162 -9.89 -7.59 -21.75
N SER A 163 -10.70 -8.51 -22.28
CA SER A 163 -10.31 -9.50 -23.29
C SER A 163 -9.93 -8.83 -24.61
N GLU A 164 -10.77 -7.94 -25.15
CA GLU A 164 -10.49 -7.10 -26.35
C GLU A 164 -9.10 -6.46 -26.26
N ARG A 165 -8.85 -5.64 -25.22
CA ARG A 165 -7.56 -4.96 -24.98
C ARG A 165 -6.40 -5.89 -24.60
N SER A 166 -6.65 -7.19 -24.47
CA SER A 166 -5.61 -8.22 -24.37
C SER A 166 -5.30 -8.82 -25.74
N VAL A 167 -6.34 -9.10 -26.54
CA VAL A 167 -6.22 -9.52 -27.95
C VAL A 167 -5.55 -8.44 -28.79
N ASP A 168 -5.98 -7.18 -28.65
CA ASP A 168 -5.39 -6.06 -29.40
C ASP A 168 -3.95 -5.78 -28.98
N ARG A 169 -3.60 -5.99 -27.70
CA ARG A 169 -2.19 -5.93 -27.30
C ARG A 169 -1.41 -7.08 -27.91
N HIS A 170 -1.93 -8.30 -27.86
CA HIS A 170 -1.26 -9.45 -28.46
C HIS A 170 -1.06 -9.28 -29.98
N ARG A 171 -2.04 -8.72 -30.69
CA ARG A 171 -1.93 -8.30 -32.10
C ARG A 171 -0.80 -7.27 -32.31
N LEU A 172 -0.70 -6.25 -31.45
CA LEU A 172 0.37 -5.25 -31.50
C LEU A 172 1.76 -5.85 -31.17
N ASP A 173 1.83 -6.75 -30.18
CA ASP A 173 3.05 -7.45 -29.79
C ASP A 173 3.54 -8.36 -30.94
N VAL A 174 2.61 -9.06 -31.62
CA VAL A 174 2.90 -9.89 -32.81
C VAL A 174 3.27 -9.03 -34.03
N ALA A 175 2.56 -7.93 -34.30
CA ALA A 175 2.90 -7.04 -35.41
C ALA A 175 4.29 -6.38 -35.24
N ALA A 176 4.67 -6.05 -34.01
CA ALA A 176 6.01 -5.56 -33.69
C ALA A 176 7.10 -6.65 -33.85
N GLU A 177 6.78 -7.90 -33.56
CA GLU A 177 7.67 -9.04 -33.83
C GLU A 177 7.80 -9.33 -35.34
N GLU A 178 6.71 -9.26 -36.09
CA GLU A 178 6.73 -9.38 -37.56
C GLU A 178 7.57 -8.27 -38.21
N ASP A 179 7.41 -7.00 -37.79
CA ASP A 179 8.26 -5.90 -38.27
C ASP A 179 9.74 -6.14 -37.93
N ARG A 180 10.03 -6.63 -36.72
CA ARG A 180 11.40 -6.98 -36.31
C ARG A 180 12.03 -8.04 -37.23
N ILE A 181 11.29 -9.10 -37.52
CA ILE A 181 11.74 -10.19 -38.41
C ILE A 181 11.92 -9.65 -39.85
N LYS A 182 10.92 -8.95 -40.39
CA LYS A 182 10.92 -8.42 -41.77
C LYS A 182 11.99 -7.37 -42.03
N THR A 183 12.31 -6.54 -41.03
CA THR A 183 13.33 -5.48 -41.14
C THR A 183 14.75 -5.96 -40.82
N GLY A 184 14.94 -7.23 -40.42
CA GLY A 184 16.24 -7.78 -40.01
C GLY A 184 16.84 -7.09 -38.77
N ARG A 185 16.05 -6.28 -38.06
CA ARG A 185 16.51 -5.46 -36.94
C ARG A 185 16.71 -6.34 -35.72
N ASN A 186 17.96 -6.68 -35.38
CA ASN A 186 18.33 -7.27 -34.10
C ASN A 186 18.27 -6.25 -32.94
N MET A 187 17.13 -5.55 -32.83
CA MET A 187 16.79 -4.66 -31.74
C MET A 187 16.28 -5.52 -30.57
N SER A 188 16.89 -5.34 -29.41
CA SER A 188 16.40 -5.88 -28.15
C SER A 188 14.98 -5.40 -27.88
N ASN A 189 14.15 -6.26 -27.28
CA ASN A 189 12.70 -6.04 -27.11
C ASN A 189 12.39 -4.61 -26.63
N PRO A 190 11.35 -3.94 -27.18
CA PRO A 190 11.07 -2.53 -26.92
C PRO A 190 11.02 -2.26 -25.41
N PRO A 191 11.75 -1.26 -24.89
CA PRO A 191 11.97 -1.08 -23.45
C PRO A 191 10.70 -1.14 -22.60
N GLY A 192 10.52 -2.28 -21.92
CA GLY A 192 9.49 -2.43 -20.90
C GLY A 192 9.66 -1.33 -19.86
N ARG A 193 8.63 -0.48 -19.72
CA ARG A 193 8.69 0.81 -18.99
C ARG A 193 9.54 0.71 -17.71
N ALA A 194 10.61 1.51 -17.67
CA ALA A 194 11.52 1.61 -16.54
C ALA A 194 10.76 1.75 -15.21
N ILE A 195 11.08 0.88 -14.26
CA ILE A 195 10.54 0.91 -12.91
C ILE A 195 11.47 1.80 -12.09
N THR A 196 11.15 3.09 -12.02
CA THR A 196 11.96 4.11 -11.30
C THR A 196 11.58 4.23 -9.82
N GLU A 197 10.32 3.91 -9.48
CA GLU A 197 9.82 3.83 -8.11
C GLU A 197 8.89 2.61 -7.95
N TRP A 198 8.69 2.20 -6.70
CA TRP A 198 7.54 1.36 -6.39
C TRP A 198 6.26 2.17 -6.56
N SER A 199 5.27 1.66 -7.30
CA SER A 199 4.01 2.39 -7.53
C SER A 199 2.98 2.22 -6.40
N ARG A 200 2.13 3.23 -6.17
CA ARG A 200 0.99 3.16 -5.22
C ARG A 200 0.06 1.95 -5.48
N LYS A 201 -0.14 1.59 -6.75
CA LYS A 201 -0.92 0.41 -7.18
C LYS A 201 -0.28 -0.89 -6.66
N SER A 202 1.04 -1.01 -6.73
CA SER A 202 1.78 -2.20 -6.28
C SER A 202 1.85 -2.28 -4.74
N ARG A 203 2.00 -1.15 -4.04
CA ARG A 203 1.88 -1.10 -2.56
C ARG A 203 0.52 -1.64 -2.10
N ALA A 204 -0.58 -1.13 -2.64
CA ALA A 204 -1.93 -1.60 -2.32
C ALA A 204 -2.19 -3.08 -2.71
N ALA A 205 -1.55 -3.56 -3.78
CA ALA A 205 -1.59 -4.97 -4.16
C ALA A 205 -0.83 -5.86 -3.15
N MET A 206 0.28 -5.39 -2.58
CA MET A 206 0.99 -6.06 -1.48
C MET A 206 0.14 -6.10 -0.21
N CYS A 207 -0.42 -4.94 0.23
CA CYS A 207 -1.32 -4.86 1.40
C CYS A 207 -2.39 -5.95 1.36
N ARG A 208 -3.10 -6.02 0.23
CA ARG A 208 -4.18 -6.99 0.02
C ARG A 208 -3.64 -8.42 -0.07
N THR A 209 -2.57 -8.65 -0.85
CA THR A 209 -2.07 -10.02 -1.06
C THR A 209 -1.59 -10.64 0.24
N PHE A 210 -0.87 -9.90 1.09
CA PHE A 210 -0.42 -10.39 2.40
C PHE A 210 -1.58 -10.62 3.38
N ALA A 211 -2.72 -9.93 3.23
CA ALA A 211 -3.94 -10.19 4.00
C ALA A 211 -4.84 -11.31 3.43
N GLU A 212 -4.54 -11.79 2.22
CA GLU A 212 -5.18 -12.94 1.55
C GLU A 212 -4.40 -14.25 1.75
N LEU A 213 -3.25 -14.24 2.46
CA LEU A 213 -2.43 -15.43 2.66
C LEU A 213 -2.91 -16.29 3.82
N ASP A 214 -2.75 -17.60 3.62
CA ASP A 214 -2.63 -18.57 4.70
C ASP A 214 -1.26 -18.43 5.38
N TYR A 215 -1.25 -18.43 6.71
CA TYR A 215 -0.05 -18.37 7.55
C TYR A 215 0.05 -19.53 8.56
N THR A 216 -0.92 -20.45 8.60
CA THR A 216 -0.86 -21.67 9.43
C THR A 216 0.48 -22.41 9.28
N PRO A 217 1.02 -22.63 8.04
CA PRO A 217 2.34 -23.23 7.82
C PRO A 217 3.57 -22.45 8.35
N LEU A 218 3.36 -21.27 8.94
CA LEU A 218 4.38 -20.49 9.63
C LEU A 218 4.09 -20.36 11.14
N VAL A 219 2.85 -20.15 11.57
CA VAL A 219 2.56 -19.88 12.99
C VAL A 219 2.34 -21.14 13.84
N GLU A 220 1.79 -22.21 13.26
CA GLU A 220 1.51 -23.46 14.00
C GLU A 220 2.74 -24.38 14.07
N CYS A 221 3.84 -24.06 13.39
CA CYS A 221 5.06 -24.88 13.40
C CYS A 221 5.87 -24.83 14.71
N GLY A 222 5.34 -24.22 15.78
CA GLY A 222 5.96 -24.12 17.10
C GLY A 222 7.11 -23.10 17.21
N ARG A 223 7.33 -22.26 16.19
CA ARG A 223 8.52 -21.40 16.05
C ARG A 223 8.17 -19.92 16.19
N VAL A 224 9.11 -19.14 16.72
CA VAL A 224 8.95 -17.69 16.90
C VAL A 224 9.12 -16.95 15.56
N PRO A 225 8.15 -16.13 15.11
CA PRO A 225 8.32 -15.34 13.89
C PRO A 225 9.36 -14.23 14.05
N ALA A 226 10.17 -14.01 13.00
CA ALA A 226 11.21 -12.99 12.98
C ALA A 226 11.19 -12.17 11.68
N MET A 227 11.59 -10.91 11.79
CA MET A 227 11.96 -10.07 10.67
C MET A 227 13.42 -10.36 10.31
N VAL A 228 13.63 -11.12 9.24
CA VAL A 228 14.96 -11.46 8.73
C VAL A 228 15.34 -10.48 7.63
N THR A 229 16.52 -9.90 7.71
CA THR A 229 16.99 -8.84 6.82
C THR A 229 18.26 -9.27 6.11
N LEU A 230 18.33 -9.03 4.80
CA LEU A 230 19.48 -9.33 3.94
C LEU A 230 19.90 -8.08 3.17
N THR A 231 21.18 -7.74 3.18
CA THR A 231 21.75 -6.57 2.50
C THR A 231 23.07 -6.91 1.83
N TYR A 232 23.66 -5.98 1.09
CA TYR A 232 24.88 -6.18 0.28
C TYR A 232 26.12 -5.52 0.92
N PRO A 233 27.35 -5.81 0.43
CA PRO A 233 28.59 -5.10 0.83
C PRO A 233 28.54 -3.57 0.60
N GLY A 234 29.66 -2.88 0.83
CA GLY A 234 29.83 -1.48 0.45
C GLY A 234 29.69 -1.33 -1.07
N GLU A 235 30.57 -2.02 -1.81
CA GLU A 235 30.59 -2.11 -3.27
C GLU A 235 29.52 -3.07 -3.80
N TRP A 236 28.26 -2.82 -3.47
CA TRP A 236 27.13 -3.66 -3.87
C TRP A 236 26.91 -3.71 -5.38
N GLN A 237 27.36 -2.70 -6.12
CA GLN A 237 27.14 -2.52 -7.56
C GLN A 237 27.82 -3.60 -8.39
N SER A 238 28.97 -4.12 -7.94
CA SER A 238 29.73 -5.18 -8.62
C SER A 238 29.00 -6.54 -8.58
N VAL A 239 28.35 -6.82 -7.45
CA VAL A 239 27.67 -8.10 -7.16
C VAL A 239 26.15 -8.06 -7.41
N ALA A 240 25.55 -6.88 -7.45
CA ALA A 240 24.12 -6.69 -7.73
C ALA A 240 23.88 -5.58 -8.79
N PRO A 241 24.44 -5.70 -10.01
CA PRO A 241 24.33 -4.68 -11.06
C PRO A 241 22.90 -4.51 -11.61
N ASP A 242 22.00 -5.44 -11.31
CA ASP A 242 20.58 -5.42 -11.69
C ASP A 242 19.70 -6.16 -10.67
N GLY A 243 18.38 -5.96 -10.80
CA GLY A 243 17.38 -6.65 -9.98
C GLY A 243 17.32 -8.16 -10.20
N ALA A 244 17.78 -8.67 -11.36
CA ALA A 244 17.76 -10.10 -11.69
C ALA A 244 18.80 -10.88 -10.88
N SER A 245 20.00 -10.32 -10.72
CA SER A 245 21.08 -10.80 -9.86
C SER A 245 20.60 -10.95 -8.41
N VAL A 246 19.88 -9.95 -7.89
CA VAL A 246 19.28 -10.02 -6.55
C VAL A 246 18.22 -11.13 -6.45
N LYS A 247 17.39 -11.35 -7.48
CA LYS A 247 16.44 -12.49 -7.48
C LYS A 247 17.16 -13.84 -7.60
N ARG A 248 18.29 -13.91 -8.32
CA ARG A 248 19.16 -15.10 -8.39
C ARG A 248 19.74 -15.43 -7.02
N HIS A 249 20.23 -14.45 -6.27
CA HIS A 249 20.68 -14.64 -4.88
C HIS A 249 19.57 -15.17 -3.97
N MET A 250 18.36 -14.58 -4.04
CA MET A 250 17.19 -15.09 -3.29
C MET A 250 16.76 -16.50 -3.74
N ALA A 251 17.04 -16.92 -4.98
CA ALA A 251 16.80 -18.28 -5.45
C ALA A 251 17.86 -19.27 -4.96
N LEU A 252 19.13 -18.88 -4.96
CA LEU A 252 20.22 -19.67 -4.39
C LEU A 252 20.03 -19.86 -2.89
N TRP A 253 19.69 -18.81 -2.16
CA TRP A 253 19.46 -18.86 -0.70
C TRP A 253 18.37 -19.87 -0.33
N ARG A 254 17.21 -19.83 -1.00
CA ARG A 254 16.15 -20.85 -0.84
C ARG A 254 16.64 -22.27 -1.11
N LYS A 255 17.41 -22.47 -2.19
CA LYS A 255 17.98 -23.78 -2.55
C LYS A 255 19.04 -24.26 -1.55
N ARG A 256 19.71 -23.38 -0.80
CA ARG A 256 20.63 -23.76 0.28
C ARG A 256 19.85 -24.04 1.57
N PHE A 257 18.88 -23.21 1.95
CA PHE A 257 18.00 -23.42 3.12
C PHE A 257 17.32 -24.81 3.08
N GLN A 258 16.75 -25.18 1.93
CA GLN A 258 16.08 -26.49 1.78
C GLN A 258 17.04 -27.67 1.94
N ARG A 259 18.32 -27.51 1.57
CA ARG A 259 19.35 -28.53 1.82
C ARG A 259 19.76 -28.56 3.29
N GLU A 260 19.87 -27.41 3.93
CA GLU A 260 20.31 -27.27 5.32
C GLU A 260 19.33 -27.88 6.34
N TRP A 261 18.04 -27.57 6.20
CA TRP A 261 16.99 -28.01 7.15
C TRP A 261 16.05 -29.10 6.60
N GLY A 262 16.20 -29.50 5.33
CA GLY A 262 15.35 -30.51 4.69
C GLY A 262 13.93 -30.03 4.31
N GLU A 263 13.50 -28.87 4.77
CA GLU A 263 12.19 -28.28 4.52
C GLU A 263 12.23 -27.05 3.59
N PRO A 264 11.17 -26.78 2.82
CA PRO A 264 11.10 -25.57 2.00
C PRO A 264 10.95 -24.31 2.88
N ALA A 265 11.81 -23.32 2.66
CA ALA A 265 11.64 -21.99 3.26
C ALA A 265 10.24 -21.42 2.94
N ARG A 266 9.55 -20.89 3.94
CA ARG A 266 8.26 -20.19 3.78
C ARG A 266 8.42 -18.76 4.28
N TYR A 267 8.02 -17.77 3.47
CA TYR A 267 8.15 -16.35 3.83
C TYR A 267 7.36 -15.41 2.91
N ILE A 268 7.00 -14.24 3.44
CA ILE A 268 6.72 -13.04 2.64
C ILE A 268 7.95 -12.15 2.59
N TRP A 269 8.13 -11.39 1.51
CA TRP A 269 9.28 -10.50 1.37
C TRP A 269 8.97 -9.16 0.70
N LYS A 270 9.80 -8.17 1.03
CA LYS A 270 9.84 -6.82 0.49
C LYS A 270 11.28 -6.45 0.16
N LEU A 271 11.46 -5.74 -0.95
CA LEU A 271 12.68 -5.05 -1.33
C LEU A 271 12.55 -3.56 -1.02
N GLU A 272 13.57 -3.04 -0.39
CA GLU A 272 13.87 -1.63 -0.13
C GLU A 272 15.30 -1.33 -0.66
N PHE A 273 15.71 -0.06 -0.61
CA PHE A 273 17.09 0.35 -0.86
C PHE A 273 17.63 1.14 0.34
N GLN A 274 18.91 0.96 0.68
CA GLN A 274 19.61 1.75 1.68
C GLN A 274 19.98 3.13 1.11
N ARG A 275 20.37 4.11 1.96
CA ARG A 275 20.77 5.45 1.48
C ARG A 275 21.92 5.42 0.46
N ARG A 276 22.79 4.39 0.50
CA ARG A 276 23.85 4.13 -0.50
C ARG A 276 23.37 3.42 -1.79
N GLY A 277 22.07 3.34 -2.02
CA GLY A 277 21.45 2.57 -3.12
C GLY A 277 21.46 1.04 -2.94
N ALA A 278 22.18 0.50 -1.95
CA ALA A 278 22.31 -0.95 -1.76
C ALA A 278 20.94 -1.63 -1.58
N PRO A 279 20.65 -2.72 -2.31
CA PRO A 279 19.43 -3.49 -2.14
C PRO A 279 19.28 -4.03 -0.71
N HIS A 280 18.08 -3.93 -0.17
CA HIS A 280 17.77 -4.30 1.21
C HIS A 280 16.49 -5.15 1.22
N ILE A 281 16.58 -6.41 1.65
CA ILE A 281 15.48 -7.36 1.57
C ILE A 281 15.01 -7.70 2.97
N HIS A 282 13.76 -7.38 3.27
CA HIS A 282 13.08 -7.81 4.49
C HIS A 282 12.23 -9.04 4.19
N LEU A 283 12.43 -10.10 4.97
CA LEU A 283 11.65 -11.33 4.98
C LEU A 283 10.91 -11.41 6.32
N TRP A 284 9.65 -11.86 6.33
CA TRP A 284 9.00 -12.33 7.56
C TRP A 284 8.74 -13.83 7.41
N MET A 285 9.27 -14.58 8.38
CA MET A 285 9.34 -16.03 8.41
C MET A 285 9.45 -16.51 9.86
N THR A 286 9.35 -17.82 10.08
CA THR A 286 9.81 -18.46 11.31
C THR A 286 11.17 -19.11 11.07
N PRO A 287 12.26 -18.57 11.64
CA PRO A 287 13.56 -19.26 11.65
C PRO A 287 13.44 -20.66 12.25
N PRO A 288 14.13 -21.66 11.69
CA PRO A 288 14.27 -22.97 12.32
C PRO A 288 15.04 -22.82 13.65
N PRO A 289 14.53 -23.40 14.77
CA PRO A 289 15.15 -23.28 16.09
C PRO A 289 16.33 -24.24 16.28
N ALA A 290 16.30 -25.38 15.58
CA ALA A 290 17.37 -26.37 15.61
C ALA A 290 18.56 -25.94 14.73
N VAL A 291 19.76 -26.39 15.13
CA VAL A 291 20.95 -26.31 14.27
C VAL A 291 20.69 -27.02 12.94
N GLY A 292 21.25 -26.47 11.86
CA GLY A 292 21.18 -27.08 10.53
C GLY A 292 22.09 -28.31 10.40
N ARG A 293 22.00 -29.01 9.25
CA ARG A 293 22.89 -30.16 8.94
C ARG A 293 24.39 -29.83 9.00
N SER A 294 24.78 -28.56 8.88
CA SER A 294 26.16 -28.08 9.06
C SER A 294 26.57 -27.86 10.53
N GLY A 295 25.71 -28.20 11.49
CA GLY A 295 25.93 -27.96 12.93
C GLY A 295 25.78 -26.49 13.37
N ARG A 296 25.48 -25.58 12.44
CA ARG A 296 25.39 -24.14 12.69
C ARG A 296 24.01 -23.71 13.16
N THR A 297 23.94 -22.65 13.97
CA THR A 297 22.67 -21.96 14.23
C THR A 297 22.16 -21.28 12.95
N PHE A 298 20.86 -20.99 12.89
CA PHE A 298 20.29 -20.23 11.76
C PHE A 298 20.98 -18.86 11.57
N ARG A 299 21.45 -18.20 12.64
CA ARG A 299 22.14 -16.90 12.54
C ARG A 299 23.47 -17.02 11.79
N ASP A 300 24.31 -17.96 12.21
CA ASP A 300 25.68 -18.08 11.69
C ASP A 300 25.66 -18.66 10.28
N TRP A 301 24.76 -19.61 10.03
CA TRP A 301 24.45 -20.09 8.69
C TRP A 301 23.95 -18.96 7.78
N LEU A 302 23.03 -18.11 8.24
CA LEU A 302 22.45 -17.05 7.44
C LEU A 302 23.51 -16.04 6.98
N SER A 303 24.35 -15.56 7.91
CA SER A 303 25.46 -14.66 7.58
C SER A 303 26.47 -15.32 6.64
N GLN A 304 26.91 -16.55 6.95
CA GLN A 304 27.91 -17.24 6.15
C GLN A 304 27.41 -17.54 4.74
N GLU A 305 26.18 -18.04 4.59
CA GLU A 305 25.64 -18.44 3.30
C GLU A 305 25.16 -17.24 2.48
N TRP A 306 24.70 -16.15 3.10
CA TRP A 306 24.43 -14.93 2.35
C TRP A 306 25.72 -14.30 1.80
N ALA A 307 26.80 -14.25 2.58
CA ALA A 307 28.12 -13.83 2.09
C ALA A 307 28.66 -14.77 0.99
N ASN A 308 28.45 -16.09 1.11
CA ASN A 308 28.82 -17.08 0.09
C ASN A 308 27.90 -17.14 -1.14
N ILE A 309 26.76 -16.44 -1.13
CA ILE A 309 25.85 -16.31 -2.27
C ILE A 309 26.09 -15.00 -3.01
N VAL A 310 26.36 -13.91 -2.28
CA VAL A 310 26.71 -12.60 -2.86
C VAL A 310 28.14 -12.60 -3.41
N GLY A 311 29.07 -13.34 -2.77
CA GLY A 311 30.32 -13.77 -3.40
C GLY A 311 31.24 -12.64 -3.86
N HIS A 312 31.35 -11.55 -3.09
CA HIS A 312 32.17 -10.41 -3.47
C HIS A 312 33.66 -10.83 -3.66
N PRO A 313 34.32 -10.40 -4.75
CA PRO A 313 35.66 -10.89 -5.10
C PRO A 313 36.76 -10.36 -4.16
N ASP A 314 36.67 -9.11 -3.71
CA ASP A 314 37.55 -8.59 -2.65
C ASP A 314 37.23 -9.27 -1.30
N PRO A 315 38.22 -9.92 -0.64
CA PRO A 315 38.06 -10.52 0.67
C PRO A 315 37.64 -9.54 1.78
N GLU A 316 38.05 -8.27 1.74
CA GLU A 316 37.74 -7.34 2.82
C GLU A 316 36.26 -6.93 2.81
N GLN A 317 35.73 -6.55 1.65
CA GLN A 317 34.29 -6.35 1.46
C GLN A 317 33.48 -7.61 1.80
N ARG A 318 34.01 -8.82 1.50
CA ARG A 318 33.37 -10.09 1.88
C ARG A 318 33.38 -10.33 3.40
N ALA A 319 34.47 -10.00 4.11
CA ALA A 319 34.56 -10.10 5.56
C ALA A 319 33.63 -9.09 6.27
N ARG A 320 33.63 -7.83 5.81
CA ARG A 320 32.67 -6.80 6.26
C ARG A 320 31.22 -7.22 6.01
N HIS A 321 30.94 -7.87 4.88
CA HIS A 321 29.62 -8.40 4.53
C HIS A 321 29.20 -9.63 5.36
N LEU A 322 30.14 -10.50 5.76
CA LEU A 322 29.86 -11.60 6.69
C LEU A 322 29.34 -11.09 8.05
N LEU A 323 29.89 -9.98 8.54
CA LEU A 323 29.54 -9.38 9.83
C LEU A 323 28.25 -8.56 9.79
N ALA A 324 28.03 -7.77 8.73
CA ALA A 324 26.95 -6.77 8.65
C ALA A 324 25.91 -7.00 7.51
N GLY A 325 26.04 -8.11 6.77
CA GLY A 325 25.19 -8.42 5.61
C GLY A 325 23.81 -8.96 5.94
N THR A 326 23.56 -9.36 7.19
CA THR A 326 22.28 -9.95 7.62
C THR A 326 21.82 -9.41 8.99
N GLY A 327 20.54 -9.58 9.30
CA GLY A 327 19.97 -9.25 10.61
C GLY A 327 18.75 -10.10 10.91
N ILE A 328 18.50 -10.38 12.19
CA ILE A 328 17.35 -11.17 12.65
C ILE A 328 16.74 -10.43 13.85
N ASP A 329 15.50 -9.98 13.69
CA ASP A 329 14.76 -9.21 14.71
C ASP A 329 13.45 -9.91 15.06
N ILE A 330 13.45 -10.55 16.22
CA ILE A 330 12.31 -11.29 16.79
C ILE A 330 11.22 -10.32 17.29
N LEU A 331 11.59 -9.18 17.87
CA LEU A 331 10.64 -8.21 18.44
C LEU A 331 9.77 -7.57 17.36
N ASN A 332 10.34 -7.21 16.21
CA ASN A 332 9.58 -6.77 15.05
C ASN A 332 8.85 -7.91 14.32
N GLY A 333 9.32 -9.16 14.44
CA GLY A 333 8.57 -10.34 14.02
C GLY A 333 7.26 -10.52 14.80
N LEU A 334 7.33 -10.45 16.13
CA LEU A 334 6.19 -10.61 17.05
C LEU A 334 5.21 -9.43 17.05
N ARG A 335 5.69 -8.20 16.75
CA ARG A 335 4.80 -7.02 16.55
C ARG A 335 3.80 -7.19 15.41
N ALA A 336 4.03 -8.14 14.51
CA ALA A 336 3.18 -8.46 13.37
C ALA A 336 2.22 -9.63 13.66
N CYS A 337 1.61 -9.66 14.85
CA CYS A 337 0.84 -10.78 15.39
C CYS A 337 -0.51 -11.10 14.70
N ASP A 338 -0.95 -10.33 13.70
CA ASP A 338 -2.18 -10.63 12.94
C ASP A 338 -2.00 -10.26 11.45
N PRO A 339 -2.75 -10.88 10.51
CA PRO A 339 -2.61 -10.65 9.06
C PRO A 339 -2.62 -9.18 8.64
N LYS A 340 -3.44 -8.34 9.30
CA LYS A 340 -3.51 -6.89 9.04
C LYS A 340 -2.32 -6.17 9.64
N ARG A 341 -1.90 -6.46 10.88
CA ARG A 341 -0.69 -5.86 11.48
C ARG A 341 0.57 -6.24 10.69
N LEU A 342 0.66 -7.47 10.16
CA LEU A 342 1.72 -7.92 9.28
C LEU A 342 1.71 -7.19 7.92
N ALA A 343 0.55 -7.14 7.24
CA ALA A 343 0.39 -6.37 6.01
C ALA A 343 0.66 -4.87 6.23
N ILE A 344 0.25 -4.32 7.37
CA ILE A 344 0.55 -2.94 7.78
C ILE A 344 2.03 -2.76 8.06
N TYR A 345 2.73 -3.70 8.71
CA TYR A 345 4.15 -3.55 9.04
C TYR A 345 4.98 -3.27 7.78
N PHE A 346 4.90 -4.18 6.79
CA PHE A 346 5.60 -4.05 5.51
C PHE A 346 5.21 -2.77 4.74
N THR A 347 3.99 -2.25 4.96
CA THR A 347 3.44 -1.07 4.28
C THR A 347 3.53 0.23 5.09
N LYS A 348 3.84 0.20 6.39
CA LYS A 348 4.18 1.39 7.19
C LYS A 348 5.55 1.89 6.74
N HIS A 349 6.48 0.96 6.57
CA HIS A 349 7.76 1.18 5.92
C HIS A 349 7.65 1.55 4.44
N SER A 350 6.46 1.67 3.84
CA SER A 350 6.30 2.13 2.44
C SER A 350 4.99 2.87 2.15
N SER A 351 4.35 3.47 3.15
CA SER A 351 3.16 4.28 2.93
C SER A 351 3.59 5.62 2.36
N PRO A 352 3.12 6.05 1.17
CA PRO A 352 3.63 7.24 0.49
C PRO A 352 3.61 8.50 1.38
N ASN A 353 4.72 8.77 2.03
CA ASN A 353 4.93 9.97 2.82
C ASN A 353 5.91 10.84 2.05
N THR A 354 5.37 11.76 1.24
CA THR A 354 6.14 12.68 0.40
C THR A 354 7.09 13.61 1.18
N LEU A 355 7.02 13.60 2.51
CA LEU A 355 7.87 14.35 3.44
C LEU A 355 8.54 13.42 4.49
N GLY A 356 8.56 12.10 4.27
CA GLY A 356 9.11 11.13 5.23
C GLY A 356 10.52 10.68 4.87
N ASP A 357 11.42 10.68 5.86
CA ASP A 357 12.86 10.38 5.74
C ASP A 357 13.24 9.00 5.19
N LYS A 358 12.24 8.19 4.84
CA LYS A 358 12.31 6.79 4.42
C LYS A 358 11.67 6.53 3.06
N GLU A 359 11.09 7.52 2.38
CA GLU A 359 10.50 7.28 1.05
C GLU A 359 11.59 6.97 -0.01
N TYR A 360 12.84 7.41 0.22
CA TYR A 360 14.00 7.04 -0.58
C TYR A 360 14.16 5.51 -0.73
N GLN A 361 13.69 4.73 0.25
CA GLN A 361 13.79 3.27 0.27
C GLN A 361 12.99 2.59 -0.86
N HIS A 362 12.14 3.34 -1.58
CA HIS A 362 11.31 2.84 -2.69
C HIS A 362 11.68 3.43 -4.05
N VAL A 363 12.69 4.30 -4.09
CA VAL A 363 13.28 4.85 -5.32
C VAL A 363 14.33 3.86 -5.81
N VAL A 364 14.33 3.55 -7.09
CA VAL A 364 15.26 2.59 -7.70
C VAL A 364 16.59 3.30 -8.00
N PRO A 365 17.75 2.73 -7.61
CA PRO A 365 19.05 3.28 -7.97
C PRO A 365 19.20 3.44 -9.49
N GLU A 366 19.85 4.51 -9.94
CA GLU A 366 20.00 4.86 -11.36
C GLU A 366 20.53 3.70 -12.22
N LEU A 367 21.52 2.96 -11.70
CA LEU A 367 22.08 1.73 -12.29
C LEU A 367 21.03 0.69 -12.71
N TRP A 368 19.90 0.63 -11.99
CA TRP A 368 18.78 -0.27 -12.22
C TRP A 368 17.61 0.38 -12.98
N GLN A 369 17.61 1.69 -13.20
CA GLN A 369 16.55 2.36 -13.98
C GLN A 369 16.67 2.08 -15.49
N GLN A 370 17.83 1.61 -15.94
CA GLN A 370 18.07 1.16 -17.31
C GLN A 370 17.13 0.03 -17.74
N PRO A 371 16.72 -0.03 -19.03
CA PRO A 371 15.90 -1.12 -19.57
C PRO A 371 16.44 -2.51 -19.20
N GLY A 372 15.57 -3.40 -18.77
CA GLY A 372 15.92 -4.76 -18.32
C GLY A 372 16.57 -4.87 -16.93
N ARG A 373 17.24 -3.83 -16.40
CA ARG A 373 17.98 -3.89 -15.12
C ARG A 373 17.12 -3.69 -13.86
N GLY A 374 15.87 -3.27 -14.01
CA GLY A 374 14.98 -2.88 -12.90
C GLY A 374 14.73 -3.98 -11.85
N PRO A 375 14.21 -3.61 -10.66
CA PRO A 375 13.99 -4.52 -9.52
C PRO A 375 12.98 -5.66 -9.78
N GLY A 376 12.30 -5.65 -10.93
CA GLY A 376 11.16 -6.50 -11.23
C GLY A 376 10.04 -6.28 -10.22
N ARG A 377 9.80 -7.25 -9.34
CA ARG A 377 8.88 -7.09 -8.20
C ARG A 377 9.61 -6.53 -6.98
N PHE A 378 9.01 -5.50 -6.38
CA PHE A 378 9.39 -4.95 -5.06
C PHE A 378 9.00 -5.86 -3.89
N TRP A 379 8.19 -6.88 -4.10
CA TRP A 379 7.68 -7.74 -3.03
C TRP A 379 7.24 -9.09 -3.59
N GLY A 380 7.06 -10.07 -2.70
CA GLY A 380 6.53 -11.36 -3.09
C GLY A 380 6.25 -12.27 -1.90
N VAL A 381 5.92 -13.51 -2.25
CA VAL A 381 5.50 -14.59 -1.34
C VAL A 381 6.21 -15.85 -1.81
N TYR A 382 6.66 -16.69 -0.89
CA TYR A 382 7.22 -18.00 -1.20
C TYR A 382 6.80 -19.02 -0.15
N GLY A 383 6.43 -20.24 -0.58
CA GLY A 383 6.01 -21.33 0.30
C GLY A 383 4.64 -21.17 0.99
N LEU A 384 3.90 -20.08 0.72
CA LEU A 384 2.56 -19.81 1.27
C LEU A 384 1.50 -19.76 0.16
N LYS A 385 0.28 -20.18 0.48
CA LYS A 385 -0.90 -20.14 -0.39
C LYS A 385 -1.85 -19.00 0.03
N LYS A 386 -2.94 -18.82 -0.70
CA LYS A 386 -4.04 -17.95 -0.29
C LYS A 386 -5.15 -18.76 0.35
N ALA A 387 -5.53 -18.39 1.58
CA ALA A 387 -6.83 -18.74 2.13
C ALA A 387 -7.83 -17.67 1.66
N ILE A 388 -8.58 -17.95 0.59
CA ILE A 388 -9.69 -17.10 0.18
C ILE A 388 -10.93 -17.91 -0.18
N ALA A 389 -12.06 -17.57 0.45
CA ALA A 389 -13.38 -18.01 0.04
C ALA A 389 -14.07 -16.91 -0.76
N VAL A 390 -14.92 -17.28 -1.72
CA VAL A 390 -15.72 -16.34 -2.52
C VAL A 390 -17.16 -16.82 -2.51
N VAL A 391 -18.07 -15.97 -2.02
CA VAL A 391 -19.51 -16.21 -2.03
C VAL A 391 -20.15 -15.23 -3.01
N GLU A 392 -20.96 -15.72 -3.94
CA GLU A 392 -21.85 -14.87 -4.73
C GLU A 392 -23.13 -14.61 -3.94
N ILE A 393 -23.61 -13.37 -3.91
CA ILE A 393 -24.72 -12.94 -3.05
C ILE A 393 -25.72 -12.06 -3.82
N ALA A 394 -26.94 -11.94 -3.31
CA ALA A 394 -27.98 -11.10 -3.91
C ALA A 394 -27.59 -9.60 -3.97
N GLN A 395 -28.18 -8.85 -4.91
CA GLN A 395 -27.82 -7.45 -5.19
C GLN A 395 -28.14 -6.51 -4.01
N ASP A 396 -29.27 -6.73 -3.35
CA ASP A 396 -29.71 -6.03 -2.15
C ASP A 396 -28.78 -6.32 -0.96
N ALA A 397 -28.46 -7.59 -0.70
CA ALA A 397 -27.48 -8.02 0.31
C ALA A 397 -26.10 -7.40 0.04
N TYR A 398 -25.68 -7.32 -1.22
CA TYR A 398 -24.44 -6.63 -1.61
C TYR A 398 -24.49 -5.13 -1.32
N LEU A 399 -25.61 -4.46 -1.61
CA LEU A 399 -25.80 -3.05 -1.32
C LEU A 399 -25.87 -2.77 0.20
N ALA A 400 -26.48 -3.67 0.98
CA ALA A 400 -26.49 -3.64 2.44
C ALA A 400 -25.07 -3.84 3.00
N ALA A 401 -24.33 -4.87 2.56
CA ALA A 401 -22.93 -5.09 2.94
C ALA A 401 -22.05 -3.89 2.59
N ARG A 402 -22.25 -3.30 1.40
CA ARG A 402 -21.57 -2.07 0.96
C ARG A 402 -21.92 -0.87 1.85
N ARG A 403 -23.14 -0.76 2.38
CA ARG A 403 -23.51 0.27 3.38
C ARG A 403 -22.82 0.01 4.72
N ILE A 404 -22.84 -1.22 5.22
CA ILE A 404 -22.25 -1.65 6.50
C ILE A 404 -20.72 -1.43 6.51
N VAL A 405 -19.99 -1.99 5.53
CA VAL A 405 -18.53 -1.84 5.41
C VAL A 405 -18.12 -0.37 5.29
N ARG A 406 -18.90 0.47 4.58
CA ARG A 406 -18.65 1.92 4.50
C ARG A 406 -19.02 2.69 5.77
N ARG A 407 -19.86 2.15 6.65
CA ARG A 407 -20.17 2.70 7.99
C ARG A 407 -19.03 2.32 8.95
N TRP A 408 -18.71 1.03 9.08
CA TRP A 408 -17.60 0.51 9.88
C TRP A 408 -16.26 1.18 9.53
N SER A 409 -15.95 1.32 8.24
CA SER A 409 -14.71 1.96 7.77
C SER A 409 -14.61 3.45 8.14
N ARG A 410 -15.72 4.10 8.50
CA ARG A 410 -15.78 5.49 8.99
C ARG A 410 -15.80 5.61 10.51
N SER A 411 -16.22 4.57 11.24
CA SER A 411 -16.12 4.51 12.71
C SER A 411 -14.75 4.02 13.18
N GLN A 412 -13.88 3.56 12.27
CA GLN A 412 -12.48 3.26 12.58
C GLN A 412 -11.78 4.49 13.17
N ALA A 413 -11.38 4.35 14.43
CA ALA A 413 -10.63 5.31 15.22
C ALA A 413 -9.11 5.09 15.09
N ILE A 414 -8.35 6.16 15.27
CA ILE A 414 -6.89 6.15 15.35
C ILE A 414 -6.52 6.66 16.75
N TYR A 415 -5.92 5.78 17.54
CA TYR A 415 -5.35 6.10 18.84
C TYR A 415 -3.82 6.24 18.68
N SER A 416 -3.25 7.39 19.08
CA SER A 416 -1.79 7.56 19.20
C SER A 416 -1.29 6.90 20.48
N ASN A 417 -1.95 7.20 21.60
CA ASN A 417 -1.74 6.58 22.91
C ASN A 417 -2.69 5.38 23.10
N PRO A 418 -2.19 4.13 23.26
CA PRO A 418 -3.01 2.95 23.52
C PRO A 418 -3.74 2.97 24.86
N ALA A 419 -3.30 3.77 25.84
CA ALA A 419 -3.90 3.89 27.17
C ALA A 419 -4.98 4.99 27.25
N SER A 420 -5.31 5.66 26.15
CA SER A 420 -6.39 6.65 26.13
C SER A 420 -7.72 6.01 25.72
N SER A 421 -8.76 6.19 26.53
CA SER A 421 -10.13 5.79 26.20
C SER A 421 -10.69 6.54 24.97
N PHE A 422 -10.12 7.71 24.63
CA PHE A 422 -10.61 8.59 23.57
C PHE A 422 -9.73 8.56 22.30
N PRO A 423 -10.34 8.56 21.10
CA PRO A 423 -9.60 8.40 19.86
C PRO A 423 -8.94 9.71 19.41
N THR A 424 -7.61 9.72 19.33
CA THR A 424 -6.80 10.86 18.87
C THR A 424 -7.24 11.42 17.51
N ALA A 425 -7.69 10.55 16.59
CA ALA A 425 -8.38 10.98 15.38
C ALA A 425 -9.36 9.91 14.86
N VAL A 426 -10.61 10.27 14.61
CA VAL A 426 -11.51 9.45 13.78
C VAL A 426 -11.23 9.72 12.32
N VAL A 427 -11.26 8.71 11.44
CA VAL A 427 -10.96 8.87 10.01
C VAL A 427 -11.83 9.99 9.39
N PRO A 428 -11.24 11.10 8.92
CA PRO A 428 -12.00 12.31 8.65
C PRO A 428 -12.97 12.12 7.48
N ARG A 429 -14.22 12.56 7.67
CA ARG A 429 -15.32 12.45 6.69
C ARG A 429 -15.03 13.18 5.37
N THR A 430 -14.03 14.07 5.34
CA THR A 430 -13.53 14.78 4.16
C THR A 430 -12.02 14.64 4.01
N ALA A 431 -11.50 14.95 2.83
CA ALA A 431 -10.08 15.12 2.54
C ALA A 431 -9.88 16.37 1.68
N THR A 432 -8.76 17.05 1.88
CA THR A 432 -8.29 18.07 0.94
C THR A 432 -7.75 17.35 -0.31
N ARG A 433 -8.22 17.77 -1.48
CA ARG A 433 -7.70 17.34 -2.79
C ARG A 433 -7.16 18.55 -3.52
N LEU A 434 -6.06 18.38 -4.25
CA LEU A 434 -5.72 19.27 -5.34
C LEU A 434 -6.58 18.86 -6.54
N VAL A 435 -7.21 19.84 -7.20
CA VAL A 435 -7.97 19.65 -8.44
C VAL A 435 -7.37 20.56 -9.50
N PRO A 436 -7.01 20.04 -10.69
CA PRO A 436 -6.49 20.85 -11.77
C PRO A 436 -7.57 21.80 -12.30
N ARG A 437 -7.14 23.01 -12.62
CA ARG A 437 -7.92 24.09 -13.24
C ARG A 437 -7.12 24.59 -14.43
N VAL A 438 -7.51 24.12 -15.62
CA VAL A 438 -6.99 24.59 -16.90
C VAL A 438 -7.54 26.00 -17.15
N GLY A 439 -6.66 26.97 -17.39
CA GLY A 439 -7.06 28.30 -17.88
C GLY A 439 -7.55 28.20 -19.32
N ARG A 440 -8.82 28.53 -19.59
CA ARG A 440 -9.44 28.38 -20.93
C ARG A 440 -8.67 29.11 -22.03
N ASN A 441 -8.06 30.25 -21.72
CA ASN A 441 -7.40 31.12 -22.70
C ASN A 441 -5.88 30.90 -22.80
N THR A 442 -5.29 30.12 -21.88
CA THR A 442 -3.83 29.98 -21.74
C THR A 442 -3.33 28.54 -21.64
N GLY A 443 -4.23 27.54 -21.54
CA GLY A 443 -3.90 26.13 -21.32
C GLY A 443 -3.27 25.81 -19.95
N ALA A 444 -2.86 26.81 -19.18
CA ALA A 444 -2.09 26.64 -17.94
C ALA A 444 -2.86 25.85 -16.88
N VAL A 445 -2.23 24.79 -16.34
CA VAL A 445 -2.84 23.87 -15.36
C VAL A 445 -2.52 24.30 -13.94
N THR A 446 -3.35 25.20 -13.39
CA THR A 446 -3.28 25.59 -11.97
C THR A 446 -3.88 24.51 -11.06
N HIS A 447 -3.47 24.43 -9.79
CA HIS A 447 -3.96 23.40 -8.86
C HIS A 447 -4.65 24.01 -7.63
N ARG A 448 -5.98 23.89 -7.54
CA ARG A 448 -6.75 24.43 -6.40
C ARG A 448 -6.90 23.37 -5.30
N ARG A 449 -6.53 23.72 -4.06
CA ARG A 449 -6.90 22.95 -2.85
C ARG A 449 -8.42 23.06 -2.61
N VAL A 450 -9.12 21.93 -2.56
CA VAL A 450 -10.56 21.85 -2.25
C VAL A 450 -10.86 20.74 -1.25
N ARG A 451 -11.72 21.01 -0.26
CA ARG A 451 -12.24 19.99 0.66
C ARG A 451 -13.35 19.19 -0.05
N ARG A 452 -13.27 17.85 -0.01
CA ARG A 452 -14.23 16.91 -0.65
C ARG A 452 -14.48 15.71 0.26
N ARG A 453 -15.68 15.11 0.21
CA ARG A 453 -16.05 13.95 1.04
C ARG A 453 -15.10 12.77 0.77
N ARG A 454 -14.61 12.08 1.82
CA ARG A 454 -13.86 10.83 1.63
C ARG A 454 -14.79 9.79 1.03
N ALA A 455 -14.41 9.32 -0.16
CA ALA A 455 -15.24 8.48 -0.99
C ALA A 455 -14.76 7.02 -0.85
N PHE A 456 -15.51 6.23 -0.08
CA PHE A 456 -15.26 4.80 0.12
C PHE A 456 -16.10 3.98 -0.85
N CYS A 457 -15.55 2.86 -1.37
CA CYS A 457 -16.18 2.04 -2.42
C CYS A 457 -16.75 2.93 -3.56
N ASN A 458 -15.92 3.83 -4.07
CA ASN A 458 -16.32 4.99 -4.88
C ASN A 458 -15.86 4.94 -6.34
N GLN A 459 -15.30 3.81 -6.78
CA GLN A 459 -15.19 3.53 -8.20
C GLN A 459 -16.63 3.52 -8.77
N GLY A 460 -16.85 4.16 -9.91
CA GLY A 460 -18.20 4.46 -10.41
C GLY A 460 -19.08 3.22 -10.55
N GLY A 461 -20.37 3.37 -10.18
CA GLY A 461 -21.36 2.30 -10.16
C GLY A 461 -21.28 1.42 -8.91
N VAL A 462 -21.39 0.10 -9.11
CA VAL A 462 -21.42 -0.91 -8.05
C VAL A 462 -20.05 -1.40 -7.59
N ALA A 463 -18.95 -0.97 -8.20
CA ALA A 463 -17.60 -1.43 -7.89
C ALA A 463 -17.21 -1.28 -6.40
N GLY A 464 -17.03 -2.43 -5.74
CA GLY A 464 -16.70 -2.53 -4.32
C GLY A 464 -15.25 -2.22 -3.97
N GLY A 465 -14.97 -2.18 -2.66
CA GLY A 465 -13.63 -2.07 -2.08
C GLY A 465 -13.37 -3.20 -1.09
N TYR A 466 -12.29 -3.10 -0.32
CA TYR A 466 -11.98 -4.06 0.74
C TYR A 466 -11.80 -3.37 2.10
N ALA A 467 -12.24 -4.05 3.15
CA ALA A 467 -11.85 -3.81 4.52
C ALA A 467 -10.57 -4.62 4.81
N LEU A 468 -9.57 -3.98 5.41
CA LEU A 468 -8.43 -4.65 6.02
C LEU A 468 -8.74 -4.81 7.52
N VAL A 469 -8.71 -6.03 8.03
CA VAL A 469 -9.18 -6.42 9.37
C VAL A 469 -8.19 -7.38 10.02
N ASN A 470 -8.12 -7.39 11.36
CA ASN A 470 -7.20 -8.29 12.08
C ASN A 470 -7.63 -9.75 11.91
N ASP A 471 -8.94 -9.96 11.94
CA ASP A 471 -9.62 -11.23 11.71
C ASP A 471 -10.67 -11.02 10.60
N GLY A 472 -10.45 -11.69 9.48
CA GLY A 472 -11.36 -11.75 8.33
C GLY A 472 -12.63 -12.55 8.62
N PRO A 473 -12.51 -13.83 9.01
CA PRO A 473 -13.63 -14.67 9.45
C PRO A 473 -14.57 -14.00 10.46
N ALA A 474 -14.08 -13.52 11.60
CA ALA A 474 -14.95 -12.91 12.62
C ALA A 474 -15.64 -11.62 12.13
N PHE A 475 -14.99 -10.84 11.25
CA PHE A 475 -15.65 -9.71 10.59
C PHE A 475 -16.70 -10.16 9.58
N ALA A 476 -16.45 -11.24 8.85
CA ALA A 476 -17.37 -11.82 7.88
C ALA A 476 -18.60 -12.43 8.55
N SER A 477 -18.45 -13.20 9.62
CA SER A 477 -19.58 -13.75 10.40
C SER A 477 -20.47 -12.63 10.95
N ARG A 478 -19.89 -11.60 11.57
CA ARG A 478 -20.63 -10.42 12.06
C ARG A 478 -21.32 -9.65 10.92
N LEU A 479 -20.75 -9.67 9.71
CA LEU A 479 -21.38 -9.08 8.52
C LEU A 479 -22.56 -9.92 8.02
N ALA A 480 -22.46 -11.26 8.01
CA ALA A 480 -23.54 -12.16 7.65
C ALA A 480 -24.76 -12.02 8.59
N THR A 481 -24.55 -12.07 9.91
CA THR A 481 -25.61 -11.84 10.91
C THR A 481 -26.30 -10.48 10.71
N ALA A 482 -25.53 -9.44 10.38
CA ALA A 482 -26.07 -8.11 10.11
C ALA A 482 -26.85 -7.99 8.79
N LEU A 483 -26.66 -8.91 7.83
CA LEU A 483 -27.46 -8.99 6.60
C LEU A 483 -28.80 -9.67 6.86
N LEU A 484 -28.80 -10.82 7.56
CA LEU A 484 -30.02 -11.52 7.99
C LEU A 484 -30.94 -10.58 8.79
N GLY A 485 -30.37 -9.84 9.74
CA GLY A 485 -31.10 -8.82 10.51
C GLY A 485 -31.65 -7.66 9.67
N THR A 486 -31.12 -7.39 8.46
CA THR A 486 -31.73 -6.41 7.53
C THR A 486 -32.83 -7.00 6.65
N ALA A 487 -32.81 -8.30 6.35
CA ALA A 487 -33.89 -8.96 5.61
C ALA A 487 -35.19 -8.96 6.43
N VAL A 488 -35.13 -9.40 7.70
CA VAL A 488 -36.29 -9.42 8.62
C VAL A 488 -36.95 -8.03 8.74
N ASN A 489 -36.14 -6.98 8.93
CA ASN A 489 -36.64 -5.60 9.02
C ASN A 489 -37.18 -5.03 7.70
N THR A 490 -36.96 -5.69 6.57
CA THR A 490 -37.53 -5.28 5.26
C THR A 490 -38.90 -5.92 5.02
N LEU A 491 -39.11 -7.15 5.53
CA LEU A 491 -40.41 -7.83 5.52
C LEU A 491 -41.40 -7.26 6.56
N ALA A 492 -40.90 -6.63 7.62
CA ALA A 492 -41.71 -6.03 8.69
C ALA A 492 -42.20 -4.60 8.41
N ALA A 493 -42.06 -4.08 7.17
CA ALA A 493 -42.59 -2.78 6.80
C ALA A 493 -44.10 -2.90 6.47
N PRO A 494 -45.02 -2.32 7.28
CA PRO A 494 -46.44 -2.37 6.96
C PRO A 494 -46.70 -1.58 5.66
N HIS A 495 -47.59 -2.12 4.82
CA HIS A 495 -48.13 -1.33 3.71
C HIS A 495 -48.76 -0.03 4.26
N PRO A 496 -48.51 1.13 3.64
CA PRO A 496 -49.32 2.32 3.93
C PRO A 496 -50.75 1.99 3.48
N GLY A 497 -51.64 1.78 4.45
CA GLY A 497 -53.04 1.50 4.16
C GLY A 497 -53.68 2.68 3.45
N ASN A 498 -54.46 2.41 2.40
CA ASN A 498 -55.32 3.43 1.81
C ASN A 498 -56.34 3.87 2.86
N CYS A 499 -56.27 5.13 3.29
CA CYS A 499 -57.43 5.77 3.90
C CYS A 499 -58.50 5.96 2.82
N VAL A 500 -59.73 5.56 3.16
CA VAL A 500 -60.97 5.93 2.48
C VAL A 500 -61.68 6.93 3.38
#